data_AF-A0A6N3ADL3-F1
#
_entry.id   AF-A0A6N3ADL3-F1
#
_cell.length_a   1.000
_cell.length_b   1.000
_cell.length_c   1.000
_cell.angle_alpha   90.00
_cell.angle_beta   90.00
_cell.angle_gamma   90.00
#
_symmetry.space_group_name_H-M   'P 1'
#
loop_
_entity.id
_entity.type
_entity.pdbx_description
1 polymer ?
#
loop_
_entity_poly.entity_id
_entity_poly.type
_entity_poly.pdbx_seq_one_letter_code
_entity_poly.pdbx_strand_id
1 'polypeptide(L)'
;METTLDRRGIRARTAGAGHESAVCGAWKAPCYPRRMTIARTTLALAPARPTAREAGACPRVPRRERLLRTAGLYGRGAAEAIAETLWPTRCAVCDTPGEVLCAPCSLNLSHIDWWRACPRCGAPFGRVQCSECNDVLMSVAGRDEPPFDACASAVAFDDAAARIVRTWKDAGERRLAGAMATLMAPMAPPSWLADHPCIVPVPATAAARRRRGFDHGEELAQALADRLGLAVAPVLARPRSRDQRALARRDRLANMEGRFIPLPGASAFPSVILVDDVYTTGATLFAATDAVRVAGAATVRCLTFARVW
;
A
#
# COMPACT_ATOMS: atom_id res chain seq x y z
N MET A 1 -27.76 -65.33 21.84
CA MET A 1 -27.19 -64.05 22.29
C MET A 1 -27.68 -62.98 21.34
N GLU A 2 -28.94 -62.60 21.52
CA GLU A 2 -29.59 -61.50 20.82
C GLU A 2 -29.24 -60.17 21.50
N THR A 3 -29.07 -59.12 20.72
CA THR A 3 -29.32 -57.75 21.18
C THR A 3 -29.98 -56.96 20.06
N THR A 4 -31.26 -56.71 20.28
CA THR A 4 -32.22 -55.94 19.51
C THR A 4 -32.14 -54.45 19.86
N LEU A 5 -32.48 -53.59 18.89
CA LEU A 5 -32.80 -52.17 19.11
C LEU A 5 -34.05 -52.01 20.01
N ASP A 6 -34.09 -50.96 20.85
CA ASP A 6 -35.29 -50.13 21.01
C ASP A 6 -34.99 -48.71 21.52
N ARG A 7 -35.75 -47.76 20.99
CA ARG A 7 -35.92 -46.37 21.43
C ARG A 7 -36.81 -46.35 22.68
N ARG A 8 -36.59 -45.40 23.61
CA ARG A 8 -37.63 -44.56 24.25
C ARG A 8 -37.08 -43.77 25.46
N GLY A 9 -37.20 -42.45 25.35
CA GLY A 9 -37.78 -41.54 26.35
C GLY A 9 -37.23 -41.53 27.78
N ILE A 10 -36.54 -40.44 28.15
CA ILE A 10 -36.53 -39.95 29.52
C ILE A 10 -37.00 -38.50 29.56
N ARG A 11 -38.05 -38.31 30.35
CA ARG A 11 -38.77 -37.08 30.69
C ARG A 11 -37.91 -36.21 31.62
N ALA A 12 -37.73 -34.93 31.31
CA ALA A 12 -37.31 -33.94 32.30
C ALA A 12 -38.55 -33.32 32.95
N ARG A 13 -38.64 -33.41 34.29
CA ARG A 13 -39.69 -32.79 35.09
C ARG A 13 -39.42 -31.29 35.23
N THR A 14 -40.48 -30.54 35.01
CA THR A 14 -40.68 -29.12 35.31
C THR A 14 -40.77 -28.87 36.81
N ALA A 15 -40.12 -27.81 37.28
CA ALA A 15 -40.60 -26.99 38.39
C ALA A 15 -40.64 -25.55 37.86
N GLY A 16 -41.83 -24.98 37.79
CA GLY A 16 -42.10 -23.64 37.30
C GLY A 16 -42.33 -22.65 38.44
N ALA A 17 -41.98 -21.41 38.16
CA ALA A 17 -42.69 -20.18 38.47
C ALA A 17 -42.14 -19.18 37.43
N GLY A 18 -42.89 -18.76 36.41
CA GLY A 18 -44.08 -17.90 36.48
C GLY A 18 -43.60 -16.47 36.73
N HIS A 19 -43.86 -15.43 35.96
CA HIS A 19 -44.69 -15.02 34.82
C HIS A 19 -43.85 -13.88 34.15
N GLU A 20 -44.02 -13.36 32.95
CA GLU A 20 -45.18 -13.14 32.09
C GLU A 20 -44.64 -12.67 30.73
N SER A 21 -45.35 -13.07 29.69
CA SER A 21 -45.19 -12.68 28.30
C SER A 21 -45.47 -11.20 28.03
N ALA A 22 -44.64 -10.55 27.22
CA ALA A 22 -45.09 -9.47 26.35
C ALA A 22 -44.34 -9.53 25.02
N VAL A 23 -45.13 -9.76 23.98
CA VAL A 23 -44.78 -9.84 22.57
C VAL A 23 -44.68 -8.42 21.99
N CYS A 24 -43.79 -8.28 21.01
CA CYS A 24 -43.74 -7.20 20.01
C CYS A 24 -43.36 -5.79 20.50
N GLY A 25 -42.18 -5.33 20.07
CA GLY A 25 -41.80 -3.93 20.26
C GLY A 25 -40.37 -3.60 19.89
N ALA A 26 -40.14 -3.33 18.61
CA ALA A 26 -39.17 -2.38 18.07
C ALA A 26 -37.66 -2.57 18.40
N TRP A 27 -36.90 -2.77 17.32
CA TRP A 27 -35.46 -2.54 17.24
C TRP A 27 -35.10 -1.15 17.82
N LYS A 28 -34.42 -1.11 18.96
CA LYS A 28 -33.79 0.12 19.48
C LYS A 28 -32.43 0.31 18.83
N ALA A 29 -32.44 1.05 17.73
CA ALA A 29 -31.26 1.73 17.20
C ALA A 29 -30.71 2.73 18.24
N PRO A 30 -29.39 2.99 18.29
CA PRO A 30 -28.85 4.06 19.11
C PRO A 30 -29.41 5.42 18.66
N CYS A 31 -29.93 6.16 19.65
CA CYS A 31 -30.55 7.48 19.54
C CYS A 31 -29.68 8.50 18.77
N TYR A 32 -30.07 8.79 17.53
CA TYR A 32 -29.78 10.08 16.90
C TYR A 32 -30.84 11.10 17.35
N PRO A 33 -30.48 12.30 17.80
CA PRO A 33 -31.47 13.34 18.07
C PRO A 33 -32.07 13.85 16.75
N ARG A 34 -33.33 13.48 16.48
CA ARG A 34 -34.18 14.14 15.48
C ARG A 34 -35.05 15.19 16.16
N ARG A 35 -34.67 16.46 16.00
CA ARG A 35 -35.55 17.62 15.73
C ARG A 35 -34.64 18.85 15.61
N MET A 36 -33.96 18.97 14.47
CA MET A 36 -33.57 20.29 14.00
C MET A 36 -34.83 20.90 13.40
N THR A 37 -35.43 21.82 14.15
CA THR A 37 -36.28 22.87 13.60
C THR A 37 -35.62 23.38 12.34
N ILE A 38 -36.34 23.38 11.21
CA ILE A 38 -35.90 24.09 10.02
C ILE A 38 -35.90 25.56 10.42
N ALA A 39 -34.76 26.02 10.93
CA ALA A 39 -34.48 27.43 10.98
C ALA A 39 -34.62 27.91 9.54
N ARG A 40 -35.55 28.84 9.31
CA ARG A 40 -35.49 29.70 8.13
C ARG A 40 -34.12 30.36 8.21
N THR A 41 -33.13 29.74 7.58
CA THR A 41 -31.90 30.41 7.22
C THR A 41 -32.36 31.49 6.26
N THR A 42 -32.56 32.69 6.80
CA THR A 42 -32.42 33.90 6.00
C THR A 42 -31.17 33.67 5.18
N LEU A 43 -31.35 33.53 3.86
CA LEU A 43 -30.28 33.57 2.90
C LEU A 43 -29.53 34.87 3.23
N ALA A 44 -28.46 34.77 4.01
CA ALA A 44 -27.51 35.85 4.12
C ALA A 44 -26.99 35.98 2.70
N LEU A 45 -27.48 37.01 1.99
CA LEU A 45 -26.96 37.39 0.70
C LEU A 45 -25.45 37.33 0.83
N ALA A 46 -24.83 36.55 -0.06
CA ALA A 46 -23.40 36.56 -0.24
C ALA A 46 -22.92 38.02 -0.23
N PRO A 47 -21.80 38.34 0.42
CA PRO A 47 -21.28 39.70 0.41
C PRO A 47 -21.26 40.19 -1.04
N ALA A 48 -21.84 41.38 -1.25
CA ALA A 48 -21.95 41.99 -2.57
C ALA A 48 -20.61 41.82 -3.29
N ARG A 49 -20.66 41.29 -4.52
CA ARG A 49 -19.48 41.18 -5.38
C ARG A 49 -18.75 42.53 -5.31
N PRO A 50 -17.44 42.54 -5.01
CA PRO A 50 -16.69 43.79 -4.99
C PRO A 50 -16.94 44.49 -6.32
N THR A 51 -17.39 45.74 -6.24
CA THR A 51 -17.56 46.56 -7.44
C THR A 51 -16.22 46.58 -8.17
N ALA A 52 -16.26 46.61 -9.51
CA ALA A 52 -15.11 46.45 -10.40
C ALA A 52 -13.94 47.44 -10.17
N ARG A 53 -14.04 48.34 -9.19
CA ARG A 53 -13.00 49.30 -8.79
C ARG A 53 -12.00 48.77 -7.76
N GLU A 54 -12.27 47.67 -7.05
CA GLU A 54 -11.38 47.15 -5.98
C GLU A 54 -10.65 45.84 -6.32
N ALA A 55 -10.85 45.29 -7.51
CA ALA A 55 -10.02 44.21 -8.02
C ALA A 55 -8.65 44.78 -8.42
N GLY A 56 -7.72 44.78 -7.47
CA GLY A 56 -6.29 44.95 -7.76
C GLY A 56 -5.92 44.08 -8.96
N ALA A 57 -5.33 44.70 -9.97
CA ALA A 57 -5.06 44.07 -11.26
C ALA A 57 -4.39 42.71 -11.08
N CYS A 58 -5.00 41.66 -11.62
CA CYS A 58 -4.31 40.36 -11.80
C CYS A 58 -2.97 40.65 -12.46
N PRO A 59 -1.82 40.28 -11.84
CA PRO A 59 -0.52 40.62 -12.39
C PRO A 59 -0.45 40.10 -13.82
N ARG A 60 -0.37 41.03 -14.78
CA ARG A 60 -0.29 40.70 -16.20
C ARG A 60 1.07 40.05 -16.43
N VAL A 61 1.10 38.72 -16.41
CA VAL A 61 2.28 37.94 -16.83
C VAL A 61 2.72 38.48 -18.19
N PRO A 62 3.95 39.01 -18.32
CA PRO A 62 4.48 39.59 -19.55
C PRO A 62 4.23 38.67 -20.75
N ARG A 63 3.84 39.24 -21.90
CA ARG A 63 3.52 38.50 -23.13
C ARG A 63 4.64 37.52 -23.53
N ARG A 64 5.90 37.86 -23.23
CA ARG A 64 7.10 37.04 -23.45
C ARG A 64 7.15 35.78 -22.58
N GLU A 65 6.80 35.88 -21.29
CA GLU A 65 6.73 34.70 -20.40
C GLU A 65 5.58 33.77 -20.77
N ARG A 66 4.46 34.34 -21.25
CA ARG A 66 3.32 33.56 -21.74
C ARG A 66 3.67 32.77 -23.00
N LEU A 67 4.38 33.40 -23.94
CA LEU A 67 4.90 32.79 -25.18
C LEU A 67 5.97 31.73 -24.91
N LEU A 68 6.89 31.95 -23.95
CA LEU A 68 7.90 30.96 -23.59
C LEU A 68 7.27 29.73 -22.90
N ARG A 69 6.23 29.94 -22.07
CA ARG A 69 5.47 28.83 -21.47
C ARG A 69 4.71 28.02 -22.52
N THR A 70 4.02 28.67 -23.47
CA THR A 70 3.36 27.94 -24.56
C THR A 70 4.35 27.27 -25.50
N ALA A 71 5.45 27.93 -25.88
CA ALA A 71 6.51 27.32 -26.68
C ALA A 71 7.14 26.09 -25.98
N GLY A 72 7.31 26.14 -24.65
CA GLY A 72 7.75 25.00 -23.85
C GLY A 72 6.71 23.86 -23.79
N LEU A 73 5.42 24.18 -23.77
CA LEU A 73 4.33 23.20 -23.85
C LEU A 73 4.27 22.51 -25.23
N TYR A 74 4.33 23.29 -26.32
CA TYR A 74 4.34 22.75 -27.68
C TYR A 74 5.64 21.99 -27.99
N GLY A 75 6.78 22.44 -27.46
CA GLY A 75 8.06 21.75 -27.60
C GLY A 75 8.10 20.39 -26.88
N ARG A 76 7.51 20.29 -25.68
CA ARG A 76 7.34 19.00 -24.99
C ARG A 76 6.38 18.08 -25.72
N GLY A 77 5.23 18.60 -26.16
CA GLY A 77 4.26 17.81 -26.93
C GLY A 77 4.82 17.30 -28.26
N ALA A 78 5.63 18.09 -28.97
CA ALA A 78 6.30 17.65 -30.19
C ALA A 78 7.40 16.61 -29.91
N ALA A 79 8.17 16.76 -28.83
CA ALA A 79 9.17 15.78 -28.43
C ALA A 79 8.54 14.45 -27.98
N GLU A 80 7.42 14.49 -27.25
CA GLU A 80 6.63 13.31 -26.90
C GLU A 80 6.05 12.63 -28.15
N ALA A 81 5.49 13.38 -29.09
CA ALA A 81 4.98 12.81 -30.34
C ALA A 81 6.09 12.15 -31.18
N ILE A 82 7.27 12.75 -31.25
CA ILE A 82 8.44 12.14 -31.94
C ILE A 82 8.92 10.91 -31.18
N ALA A 83 8.99 10.96 -29.85
CA ALA A 83 9.38 9.83 -29.02
C ALA A 83 8.40 8.66 -29.17
N GLU A 84 7.09 8.91 -29.19
CA GLU A 84 6.06 7.89 -29.42
C GLU A 84 6.07 7.36 -30.87
N THR A 85 6.58 8.14 -31.84
CA THR A 85 6.78 7.66 -33.22
C THR A 85 7.97 6.72 -33.33
N LEU A 86 9.07 7.03 -32.64
CA LEU A 86 10.31 6.24 -32.67
C LEU A 86 10.26 5.06 -31.69
N TRP A 87 9.55 5.22 -30.57
CA TRP A 87 9.46 4.29 -29.44
C TRP A 87 8.07 4.34 -28.81
N PRO A 88 7.05 3.76 -29.47
CA PRO A 88 5.68 3.84 -29.00
C PRO A 88 5.55 3.22 -27.60
N THR A 89 4.83 3.92 -26.73
CA THR A 89 4.40 3.39 -25.44
C THR A 89 3.53 2.17 -25.69
N ARG A 90 3.94 1.04 -25.10
CA ARG A 90 3.27 -0.24 -25.24
C ARG A 90 2.94 -0.82 -23.88
N CYS A 91 1.80 -1.50 -23.79
CA CYS A 91 1.40 -2.19 -22.59
C CYS A 91 2.45 -3.24 -22.20
N ALA A 92 2.93 -3.18 -20.96
CA ALA A 92 3.95 -4.09 -20.46
C ALA A 92 3.53 -5.56 -20.51
N VAL A 93 2.23 -5.87 -20.65
CA VAL A 93 1.69 -7.24 -20.69
C VAL A 93 1.32 -7.68 -22.10
N CYS A 94 0.45 -6.95 -22.82
CA CYS A 94 -0.05 -7.37 -24.14
C CYS A 94 0.58 -6.63 -25.33
N ASP A 95 1.50 -5.70 -25.09
CA ASP A 95 2.23 -4.94 -26.11
C ASP A 95 1.38 -4.02 -27.01
N THR A 96 0.10 -3.83 -26.65
CA THR A 96 -0.82 -2.90 -27.32
C THR A 96 -0.33 -1.45 -27.13
N PRO A 97 -0.29 -0.62 -28.18
CA PRO A 97 0.13 0.77 -28.07
C PRO A 97 -0.81 1.63 -27.22
N GLY A 98 -0.27 2.67 -26.59
CA GLY A 98 -1.01 3.78 -25.96
C GLY A 98 -0.73 3.97 -24.48
N GLU A 99 -0.75 2.89 -23.69
CA GLU A 99 -0.54 2.96 -22.23
C GLU A 99 0.50 1.93 -21.77
N VAL A 100 1.28 2.26 -20.75
CA VAL A 100 2.27 1.34 -20.17
C VAL A 100 1.64 0.12 -19.48
N LEU A 101 0.37 0.25 -19.08
CA LEU A 101 -0.47 -0.86 -18.64
C LEU A 101 -1.91 -0.54 -19.02
N CYS A 102 -2.43 -1.19 -20.06
CA CYS A 102 -3.78 -0.91 -20.56
C CYS A 102 -4.86 -1.45 -19.61
N ALA A 103 -6.04 -0.82 -19.64
CA ALA A 103 -7.17 -1.20 -18.78
C ALA A 103 -7.54 -2.70 -18.82
N PRO A 104 -7.62 -3.39 -19.99
CA PRO A 104 -7.88 -4.83 -20.02
C PRO A 104 -6.82 -5.64 -19.28
N CYS A 105 -5.54 -5.31 -19.46
CA CYS A 105 -4.45 -6.00 -18.77
C CYS A 105 -4.46 -5.71 -17.26
N SER A 106 -4.69 -4.46 -16.85
CA SER A 106 -4.76 -4.12 -15.42
C SER A 106 -5.89 -4.85 -14.71
N LEU A 107 -7.06 -5.01 -15.37
CA LEU A 107 -8.21 -5.70 -14.79
C LEU A 107 -8.03 -7.22 -14.74
N ASN A 108 -7.29 -7.79 -15.70
CA ASN A 108 -7.05 -9.25 -15.79
C ASN A 108 -5.82 -9.73 -15.01
N LEU A 109 -5.12 -8.85 -14.28
CA LEU A 109 -4.10 -9.31 -13.33
C LEU A 109 -4.74 -10.19 -12.26
N SER A 110 -3.95 -11.09 -11.68
CA SER A 110 -4.37 -11.92 -10.54
C SER A 110 -4.47 -11.09 -9.26
N HIS A 111 -5.50 -10.25 -9.14
CA HIS A 111 -5.71 -9.37 -7.99
C HIS A 111 -5.89 -10.17 -6.70
N ILE A 112 -5.21 -9.74 -5.64
CA ILE A 112 -5.39 -10.31 -4.31
C ILE A 112 -6.59 -9.62 -3.67
N ASP A 113 -7.65 -10.39 -3.40
CA ASP A 113 -8.81 -9.90 -2.66
C ASP A 113 -8.40 -9.65 -1.20
N TRP A 114 -8.27 -8.37 -0.83
CA TRP A 114 -7.91 -7.94 0.53
C TRP A 114 -8.85 -8.48 1.60
N TRP A 115 -10.13 -8.74 1.25
CA TRP A 115 -11.11 -9.30 2.17
C TRP A 115 -10.88 -10.80 2.42
N ARG A 116 -10.20 -11.51 1.53
CA ARG A 116 -9.87 -12.94 1.72
C ARG A 116 -8.44 -13.15 2.19
N ALA A 117 -7.58 -12.17 1.97
CA ALA A 117 -6.18 -12.23 2.36
C ALA A 117 -5.99 -12.27 3.89
N CYS A 118 -4.85 -12.80 4.32
CA CYS A 118 -4.42 -12.73 5.71
C CYS A 118 -4.23 -11.26 6.12
N PRO A 119 -4.87 -10.79 7.20
CA PRO A 119 -4.71 -9.40 7.65
C PRO A 119 -3.30 -9.09 8.16
N ARG A 120 -2.51 -10.12 8.49
CA ARG A 120 -1.16 -9.99 9.01
C ARG A 120 -0.12 -9.96 7.90
N CYS A 121 -0.01 -11.03 7.11
CA CYS A 121 1.04 -11.16 6.09
C CYS A 121 0.58 -10.85 4.66
N GLY A 122 -0.73 -10.71 4.41
CA GLY A 122 -1.26 -10.42 3.07
C GLY A 122 -1.32 -11.64 2.14
N ALA A 123 -1.09 -12.86 2.66
CA ALA A 123 -1.24 -14.09 1.87
C ALA A 123 -2.69 -14.29 1.37
N PRO A 124 -2.91 -14.62 0.10
CA PRO A 124 -4.23 -14.91 -0.44
C PRO A 124 -4.95 -16.00 0.36
N PHE A 125 -6.28 -15.85 0.53
CA PHE A 125 -7.15 -16.81 1.22
C PHE A 125 -6.81 -17.09 2.70
N GLY A 126 -5.87 -16.34 3.30
CA GLY A 126 -5.39 -16.55 4.66
C GLY A 126 -6.17 -15.84 5.77
N ARG A 127 -7.39 -15.34 5.52
CA ARG A 127 -8.14 -14.55 6.52
C ARG A 127 -8.55 -15.32 7.78
N VAL A 128 -9.00 -16.56 7.62
CA VAL A 128 -9.45 -17.40 8.74
C VAL A 128 -8.27 -18.17 9.32
N GLN A 129 -7.48 -18.79 8.46
CA GLN A 129 -6.28 -19.53 8.82
C GLN A 129 -5.24 -19.32 7.72
N CYS A 130 -4.05 -18.85 8.09
CA CYS A 130 -2.99 -18.57 7.13
C CYS A 130 -1.93 -19.68 7.12
N SER A 131 -1.54 -20.13 5.92
CA SER A 131 -0.43 -21.09 5.72
C SER A 131 0.95 -20.43 5.68
N GLU A 132 1.02 -19.11 5.53
CA GLU A 132 2.27 -18.39 5.22
C GLU A 132 2.90 -17.71 6.44
N CYS A 133 2.12 -17.42 7.47
CA CYS A 133 2.61 -16.81 8.71
C CYS A 133 2.24 -17.64 9.95
N ASN A 134 2.24 -18.97 9.81
CA ASN A 134 2.15 -19.90 10.93
C ASN A 134 3.53 -20.18 11.54
N ASP A 135 3.53 -20.79 12.72
CA ASP A 135 4.72 -21.09 13.52
C ASP A 135 5.78 -21.88 12.73
N VAL A 136 5.37 -22.81 11.86
CA VAL A 136 6.32 -23.61 11.05
C VAL A 136 7.08 -22.71 10.08
N LEU A 137 6.36 -21.89 9.30
CA LEU A 137 6.97 -21.00 8.32
C LEU A 137 7.80 -19.90 8.99
N MET A 138 7.34 -19.38 10.14
CA MET A 138 8.09 -18.39 10.90
C MET A 138 9.36 -19.00 11.51
N SER A 139 9.32 -20.23 12.01
CA SER A 139 10.50 -20.91 12.56
C SER A 139 11.60 -21.09 11.52
N VAL A 140 11.25 -21.37 10.26
CA VAL A 140 12.21 -21.44 9.14
C VAL A 140 12.87 -20.07 8.89
N ALA A 141 12.12 -18.99 9.08
CA ALA A 141 12.64 -17.62 9.03
C ALA A 141 13.38 -17.20 10.31
N GLY A 142 13.46 -18.08 11.33
CA GLY A 142 14.06 -17.81 12.63
C GLY A 142 13.25 -16.84 13.49
N ARG A 143 11.92 -16.87 13.38
CA ARG A 143 10.99 -15.97 14.06
C ARG A 143 9.79 -16.73 14.61
N ASP A 144 9.11 -16.15 15.59
CA ASP A 144 7.81 -16.66 16.05
C ASP A 144 6.65 -16.04 15.25
N GLU A 145 6.84 -14.81 14.76
CA GLU A 145 5.84 -14.08 14.00
C GLU A 145 6.45 -13.09 12.99
N PRO A 146 5.66 -12.62 12.00
CA PRO A 146 6.09 -11.52 11.14
C PRO A 146 6.33 -10.26 11.98
N PRO A 147 7.44 -9.52 11.79
CA PRO A 147 7.81 -8.38 12.64
C PRO A 147 6.99 -7.10 12.37
N PHE A 148 6.19 -7.07 11.28
CA PHE A 148 5.29 -5.98 10.94
C PHE A 148 3.86 -6.25 11.44
N ASP A 149 3.08 -5.20 11.60
CA ASP A 149 1.72 -5.27 12.15
C ASP A 149 0.70 -5.73 11.11
N ALA A 150 0.91 -5.36 9.84
CA ALA A 150 0.05 -5.78 8.73
C ALA A 150 0.79 -5.66 7.39
N CYS A 151 0.40 -6.48 6.41
CA CYS A 151 0.93 -6.43 5.06
C CYS A 151 -0.16 -6.69 4.03
N ALA A 152 -0.10 -5.98 2.90
CA ALA A 152 -0.98 -6.14 1.77
C ALA A 152 -0.17 -6.10 0.46
N SER A 153 -0.66 -6.81 -0.55
CA SER A 153 -0.07 -6.88 -1.88
C SER A 153 -1.16 -6.75 -2.92
N ALA A 154 -0.95 -6.00 -4.00
CA ALA A 154 -2.02 -5.75 -4.98
C ALA A 154 -2.37 -6.99 -5.80
N VAL A 155 -1.36 -7.73 -6.26
CA VAL A 155 -1.55 -8.88 -7.16
C VAL A 155 -0.71 -10.09 -6.71
N ALA A 156 -1.12 -11.29 -7.12
CA ALA A 156 -0.28 -12.46 -7.06
C ALA A 156 0.87 -12.32 -8.08
N PHE A 157 2.03 -12.88 -7.74
CA PHE A 157 3.21 -12.83 -8.59
C PHE A 157 3.14 -13.95 -9.65
N ASP A 158 2.37 -13.70 -10.71
CA ASP A 158 2.28 -14.53 -11.91
C ASP A 158 3.16 -13.99 -13.05
N ASP A 159 3.06 -14.59 -14.24
CA ASP A 159 3.83 -14.16 -15.42
C ASP A 159 3.58 -12.71 -15.84
N ALA A 160 2.34 -12.22 -15.68
CA ALA A 160 1.98 -10.84 -16.04
C ALA A 160 2.58 -9.86 -15.03
N ALA A 161 2.43 -10.12 -13.74
CA ALA A 161 3.06 -9.33 -12.67
C ALA A 161 4.59 -9.35 -12.79
N ALA A 162 5.19 -10.51 -13.06
CA ALA A 162 6.62 -10.65 -13.25
C ALA A 162 7.10 -9.88 -14.48
N ARG A 163 6.33 -9.88 -15.58
CA ARG A 163 6.65 -9.09 -16.78
C ARG A 163 6.59 -7.59 -16.49
N ILE A 164 5.56 -7.11 -15.77
CA ILE A 164 5.47 -5.70 -15.32
C ILE A 164 6.71 -5.32 -14.51
N VAL A 165 7.06 -6.11 -13.49
CA VAL A 165 8.22 -5.85 -12.62
C VAL A 165 9.53 -5.84 -13.41
N ARG A 166 9.74 -6.78 -14.34
CA ARG A 166 10.93 -6.81 -15.20
C ARG A 166 11.00 -5.62 -16.16
N THR A 167 9.89 -5.26 -16.81
CA THR A 167 9.85 -4.10 -17.72
C THR A 167 10.13 -2.80 -16.96
N TRP A 168 9.60 -2.67 -15.74
CA TRP A 168 9.89 -1.54 -14.88
C TRP A 168 11.36 -1.51 -14.42
N LYS A 169 11.88 -2.63 -13.92
CA LYS A 169 13.22 -2.70 -13.30
C LYS A 169 14.39 -2.75 -14.27
N ASP A 170 14.25 -3.51 -15.34
CA ASP A 170 15.37 -3.92 -16.19
C ASP A 170 15.27 -3.29 -17.58
N ALA A 171 14.06 -3.09 -18.12
CA ALA A 171 13.86 -2.29 -19.34
C ALA A 171 13.76 -0.78 -19.06
N GLY A 172 13.68 -0.37 -17.79
CA GLY A 172 13.73 1.03 -17.38
C GLY A 172 12.47 1.84 -17.64
N GLU A 173 11.32 1.17 -17.80
CA GLU A 173 10.03 1.85 -18.04
C GLU A 173 9.47 2.45 -16.73
N ARG A 174 10.00 3.62 -16.34
CA ARG A 174 9.72 4.29 -15.07
C ARG A 174 8.25 4.65 -14.86
N ARG A 175 7.50 4.88 -15.95
CA ARG A 175 6.06 5.24 -15.88
C ARG A 175 5.22 4.13 -15.26
N LEU A 176 5.69 2.88 -15.28
CA LEU A 176 5.03 1.76 -14.60
C LEU A 176 4.91 1.96 -13.08
N ALA A 177 5.77 2.75 -12.44
CA ALA A 177 5.64 3.07 -11.02
C ALA A 177 4.26 3.69 -10.70
N GLY A 178 3.77 4.59 -11.57
CA GLY A 178 2.46 5.20 -11.43
C GLY A 178 1.30 4.21 -11.64
N ALA A 179 1.47 3.27 -12.57
CA ALA A 179 0.48 2.20 -12.81
C ALA A 179 0.43 1.22 -11.63
N MET A 180 1.58 0.76 -11.13
CA MET A 180 1.70 -0.10 -9.95
C MET A 180 1.10 0.59 -8.71
N ALA A 181 1.42 1.87 -8.49
CA ALA A 181 0.87 2.64 -7.37
C ALA A 181 -0.67 2.77 -7.44
N THR A 182 -1.26 2.85 -8.65
CA THR A 182 -2.72 2.84 -8.84
C THR A 182 -3.34 1.56 -8.31
N LEU A 183 -2.69 0.43 -8.54
CA LEU A 183 -3.16 -0.89 -8.11
C LEU A 183 -2.92 -1.14 -6.63
N MET A 184 -1.84 -0.59 -6.08
CA MET A 184 -1.44 -0.76 -4.69
C MET A 184 -2.22 0.14 -3.71
N ALA A 185 -2.52 1.39 -4.08
CA ALA A 185 -3.14 2.36 -3.15
C ALA A 185 -4.47 1.87 -2.53
N PRO A 186 -5.39 1.21 -3.28
CA PRO A 186 -6.62 0.67 -2.70
C PRO A 186 -6.42 -0.43 -1.64
N MET A 187 -5.24 -1.06 -1.61
CA MET A 187 -4.92 -2.13 -0.66
C MET A 187 -4.57 -1.60 0.73
N ALA A 188 -4.34 -0.29 0.87
CA ALA A 188 -4.17 0.37 2.16
C ALA A 188 -5.55 0.81 2.69
N PRO A 189 -6.15 0.09 3.65
CA PRO A 189 -7.44 0.49 4.20
C PRO A 189 -7.35 1.82 4.96
N PRO A 190 -8.46 2.55 5.17
CA PRO A 190 -8.46 3.81 5.90
C PRO A 190 -7.85 3.73 7.30
N SER A 191 -7.95 2.57 7.96
CA SER A 191 -7.31 2.33 9.28
C SER A 191 -5.79 2.38 9.24
N TRP A 192 -5.16 2.13 8.09
CA TRP A 192 -3.72 2.31 7.93
C TRP A 192 -3.33 3.79 7.83
N LEU A 193 -4.24 4.63 7.35
CA LEU A 193 -4.01 6.04 7.07
C LEU A 193 -4.39 6.97 8.24
N ALA A 194 -5.12 6.46 9.23
CA ALA A 194 -5.72 7.24 10.32
C ALA A 194 -4.68 8.07 11.11
N ASP A 195 -3.49 7.53 11.34
CA ASP A 195 -2.42 8.20 12.09
C ASP A 195 -1.46 9.00 11.20
N HIS A 196 -1.84 9.25 9.94
CA HIS A 196 -1.02 9.93 8.93
C HIS A 196 0.42 9.38 8.84
N PRO A 197 0.59 8.08 8.51
CA PRO A 197 1.91 7.46 8.44
C PRO A 197 2.77 8.08 7.34
N CYS A 198 4.08 7.90 7.42
CA CYS A 198 4.96 8.16 6.28
C CYS A 198 5.17 6.90 5.43
N ILE A 199 5.41 7.09 4.14
CA ILE A 199 5.82 6.05 3.22
C ILE A 199 7.35 5.91 3.30
N VAL A 200 7.83 4.70 3.55
CA VAL A 200 9.26 4.38 3.63
C VAL A 200 9.62 3.42 2.50
N PRO A 201 10.42 3.85 1.49
CA PRO A 201 10.90 2.95 0.46
C PRO A 201 11.90 1.95 1.04
N VAL A 202 11.79 0.68 0.63
CA VAL A 202 12.85 -0.30 0.86
C VAL A 202 14.02 0.01 -0.09
N PRO A 203 15.24 0.32 0.43
CA PRO A 203 16.30 0.82 -0.43
C PRO A 203 16.91 -0.30 -1.30
N ALA A 204 17.10 0.00 -2.58
CA ALA A 204 17.78 -0.87 -3.52
C ALA A 204 19.28 -1.01 -3.19
N THR A 205 19.93 -2.08 -3.66
CA THR A 205 21.39 -2.21 -3.52
C THR A 205 22.11 -1.16 -4.35
N ALA A 206 23.28 -0.69 -3.89
CA ALA A 206 24.07 0.29 -4.65
C ALA A 206 24.45 -0.21 -6.05
N ALA A 207 24.63 -1.52 -6.23
CA ALA A 207 24.85 -2.14 -7.52
C ALA A 207 23.61 -2.06 -8.42
N ALA A 208 22.41 -2.31 -7.88
CA ALA A 208 21.16 -2.16 -8.62
C ALA A 208 20.90 -0.70 -9.00
N ARG A 209 21.10 0.26 -8.09
CA ARG A 209 20.99 1.69 -8.38
C ARG A 209 21.94 2.11 -9.50
N ARG A 210 23.22 1.70 -9.43
CA ARG A 210 24.21 2.01 -10.49
C ARG A 210 23.88 1.36 -11.83
N ARG A 211 23.46 0.10 -11.83
CA ARG A 211 23.11 -0.63 -13.06
C ARG A 211 21.92 0.01 -13.78
N ARG A 212 20.93 0.46 -13.01
CA ARG A 212 19.65 0.93 -13.55
C ARG A 212 19.57 2.45 -13.71
N GLY A 213 20.44 3.21 -13.05
CA GLY A 213 20.51 4.67 -13.15
C GLY A 213 19.50 5.42 -12.27
N PHE A 214 18.61 4.73 -11.56
CA PHE A 214 17.60 5.33 -10.67
C PHE A 214 17.21 4.41 -9.50
N ASP A 215 16.57 4.98 -8.48
CA ASP A 215 16.06 4.24 -7.31
C ASP A 215 14.58 3.90 -7.47
N HIS A 216 14.31 2.65 -7.81
CA HIS A 216 12.96 2.17 -8.13
C HIS A 216 12.06 2.15 -6.90
N GLY A 217 12.63 1.82 -5.74
CA GLY A 217 11.88 1.81 -4.48
C GLY A 217 11.39 3.22 -4.14
N GLU A 218 12.25 4.22 -4.34
CA GLU A 218 11.92 5.63 -4.11
C GLU A 218 10.85 6.13 -5.11
N GLU A 219 10.95 5.77 -6.40
CA GLU A 219 9.94 6.15 -7.40
C GLU A 219 8.56 5.55 -7.12
N LEU A 220 8.50 4.26 -6.77
CA LEU A 220 7.24 3.62 -6.41
C LEU A 220 6.66 4.22 -5.12
N ALA A 221 7.51 4.47 -4.12
CA ALA A 221 7.13 5.13 -2.88
C ALA A 221 6.57 6.53 -3.12
N GLN A 222 7.20 7.33 -3.97
CA GLN A 222 6.71 8.67 -4.32
C GLN A 222 5.36 8.61 -5.05
N ALA A 223 5.23 7.71 -6.04
CA ALA A 223 3.96 7.53 -6.75
C ALA A 223 2.81 7.09 -5.82
N LEU A 224 3.10 6.31 -4.78
CA LEU A 224 2.13 5.94 -3.75
C LEU A 224 1.81 7.07 -2.80
N ALA A 225 2.82 7.80 -2.33
CA ALA A 225 2.68 8.92 -1.43
C ALA A 225 1.79 10.01 -2.04
N ASP A 226 2.01 10.34 -3.32
CA ASP A 226 1.19 11.30 -4.07
C ASP A 226 -0.29 10.87 -4.13
N ARG A 227 -0.54 9.56 -4.29
CA ARG A 227 -1.91 9.00 -4.35
C ARG A 227 -2.60 8.92 -3.01
N LEU A 228 -1.86 8.62 -1.95
CA LEU A 228 -2.38 8.47 -0.59
C LEU A 228 -2.38 9.79 0.19
N GLY A 229 -1.77 10.86 -0.36
CA GLY A 229 -1.61 12.14 0.32
C GLY A 229 -0.67 12.07 1.53
N LEU A 230 0.38 11.25 1.45
CA LEU A 230 1.34 11.00 2.53
C LEU A 230 2.71 11.57 2.18
N ALA A 231 3.58 11.70 3.19
CA ALA A 231 4.98 12.08 2.98
C ALA A 231 5.86 10.84 2.75
N VAL A 232 6.89 10.97 1.89
CA VAL A 232 7.95 9.97 1.78
C VAL A 232 9.08 10.29 2.75
N ALA A 233 9.54 9.31 3.50
CA ALA A 233 10.68 9.41 4.40
C ALA A 233 11.66 8.25 4.14
N PRO A 234 12.78 8.47 3.42
CA PRO A 234 13.76 7.42 3.14
C PRO A 234 14.65 7.14 4.36
N VAL A 235 14.06 6.63 5.45
CA VAL A 235 14.75 6.46 6.75
C VAL A 235 15.74 5.30 6.78
N LEU A 236 15.76 4.45 5.75
CA LEU A 236 16.59 3.25 5.69
C LEU A 236 17.75 3.41 4.70
N ALA A 237 18.90 2.83 5.06
CA ALA A 237 20.02 2.63 4.16
C ALA A 237 20.49 1.17 4.17
N ARG A 238 21.06 0.73 3.05
CA ARG A 238 21.86 -0.50 3.01
C ARG A 238 23.32 -0.18 3.39
N PRO A 239 23.94 -0.93 4.32
CA PRO A 239 25.33 -0.78 4.70
C PRO A 239 26.23 -1.14 3.52
N ARG A 240 27.38 -0.46 3.44
CA ARG A 240 28.37 -0.69 2.39
C ARG A 240 29.02 -2.07 2.60
N SER A 241 29.56 -2.66 1.54
CA SER A 241 30.15 -4.01 1.56
C SER A 241 31.27 -4.20 2.59
N ARG A 242 31.99 -3.13 2.96
CA ARG A 242 33.02 -3.14 4.02
C ARG A 242 32.41 -3.24 5.42
N ASP A 243 31.28 -2.55 5.64
CA ASP A 243 30.57 -2.55 6.92
C ASP A 243 29.89 -3.89 7.17
N GLN A 244 29.41 -4.56 6.10
CA GLN A 244 28.83 -5.90 6.17
C GLN A 244 29.81 -6.95 6.75
N ARG A 245 31.11 -6.87 6.43
CA ARG A 245 32.13 -7.78 6.99
C ARG A 245 32.40 -7.54 8.47
N ALA A 246 32.37 -6.28 8.91
CA ALA A 246 32.53 -5.93 10.33
C ALA A 246 31.28 -6.30 11.14
N LEU A 247 30.10 -6.11 10.56
CA LEU A 247 28.79 -6.47 11.11
C LEU A 247 28.61 -8.00 11.21
N ALA A 248 29.02 -8.75 10.18
CA ALA A 248 29.02 -10.22 10.20
C ALA A 248 29.98 -10.83 11.23
N ARG A 249 31.05 -10.11 11.60
CA ARG A 249 31.98 -10.56 12.65
C ARG A 249 31.42 -10.37 14.06
N ARG A 250 30.54 -9.38 14.26
CA ARG A 250 29.87 -9.12 15.55
C ARG A 250 28.64 -9.99 15.76
N ASP A 251 27.90 -10.27 14.69
CA ASP A 251 26.66 -11.01 14.76
C ASP A 251 26.78 -12.37 14.06
N ARG A 252 27.48 -13.27 14.74
CA ARG A 252 27.45 -14.69 14.39
C ARG A 252 26.13 -15.26 14.88
N LEU A 253 25.14 -15.37 13.99
CA LEU A 253 24.06 -16.41 13.94
C LEU A 253 22.70 -15.97 13.34
N ALA A 254 22.57 -14.82 12.65
CA ALA A 254 21.33 -14.50 11.92
C ALA A 254 21.63 -14.07 10.48
N ASN A 255 20.86 -14.64 9.53
CA ASN A 255 20.97 -14.49 8.08
C ASN A 255 21.65 -13.20 7.59
N MET A 256 22.73 -13.36 6.82
CA MET A 256 23.54 -12.27 6.27
C MET A 256 22.82 -11.40 5.22
N GLU A 257 21.61 -11.78 4.79
CA GLU A 257 20.82 -11.04 3.82
C GLU A 257 19.99 -9.94 4.51
N GLY A 258 20.30 -8.68 4.18
CA GLY A 258 19.33 -7.60 4.38
C GLY A 258 19.48 -6.74 5.64
N ARG A 259 20.67 -6.58 6.22
CA ARG A 259 20.84 -5.50 7.22
C ARG A 259 20.48 -4.17 6.59
N PHE A 260 19.32 -3.63 6.90
CA PHE A 260 19.05 -2.22 6.75
C PHE A 260 19.47 -1.55 8.05
N ILE A 261 19.94 -0.32 7.94
CA ILE A 261 20.24 0.51 9.09
C ILE A 261 19.43 1.80 8.96
N PRO A 262 18.95 2.36 10.07
CA PRO A 262 18.44 3.73 10.08
C PRO A 262 19.52 4.68 9.53
N LEU A 263 19.11 5.68 8.76
CA LEU A 263 20.00 6.78 8.43
C LEU A 263 20.41 7.51 9.72
N PRO A 264 21.66 8.01 9.81
CA PRO A 264 22.10 8.79 10.96
C PRO A 264 21.17 9.98 11.22
N GLY A 265 20.64 10.09 12.43
CA GLY A 265 19.72 11.16 12.83
C GLY A 265 18.28 11.01 12.30
N ALA A 266 17.95 9.93 11.60
CA ALA A 266 16.58 9.65 11.23
C ALA A 266 15.80 9.13 12.44
N SER A 267 14.73 9.85 12.81
CA SER A 267 13.68 9.33 13.66
C SER A 267 12.54 8.89 12.75
N ALA A 268 12.14 7.63 12.84
CA ALA A 268 10.97 7.17 12.13
C ALA A 268 9.71 7.78 12.76
N PHE A 269 8.70 8.00 11.93
CA PHE A 269 7.38 8.40 12.40
C PHE A 269 6.80 7.27 13.27
N PRO A 270 5.89 7.58 14.21
CA PRO A 270 5.24 6.55 15.03
C PRO A 270 4.55 5.46 14.20
N SER A 271 4.02 5.83 13.03
CA SER A 271 3.41 4.92 12.06
C SER A 271 4.10 5.03 10.71
N VAL A 272 4.46 3.90 10.10
CA VAL A 272 5.12 3.85 8.79
C VAL A 272 4.49 2.78 7.88
N ILE A 273 4.49 3.05 6.58
CA ILE A 273 4.16 2.08 5.54
C ILE A 273 5.42 1.81 4.70
N LEU A 274 6.01 0.63 4.89
CA LEU A 274 7.11 0.12 4.07
C LEU A 274 6.60 -0.25 2.68
N VAL A 275 7.27 0.23 1.65
CA VAL A 275 6.93 -0.05 0.25
C VAL A 275 8.05 -0.86 -0.40
N ASP A 276 7.67 -1.98 -1.00
CA ASP A 276 8.55 -2.80 -1.85
C ASP A 276 7.76 -3.25 -3.08
N ASP A 277 8.42 -3.83 -4.08
CA ASP A 277 7.73 -4.25 -5.29
C ASP A 277 7.24 -5.70 -5.21
N VAL A 278 8.06 -6.63 -4.70
CA VAL A 278 7.70 -8.04 -4.62
C VAL A 278 7.93 -8.61 -3.22
N TYR A 279 6.86 -9.12 -2.61
CA TYR A 279 6.93 -9.96 -1.43
C TYR A 279 7.20 -11.41 -1.85
N THR A 280 8.37 -11.96 -1.50
CA THR A 280 8.69 -13.39 -1.66
C THR A 280 8.65 -14.14 -0.32
N THR A 281 9.79 -14.38 0.31
CA THR A 281 9.91 -15.00 1.64
C THR A 281 9.62 -14.02 2.77
N GLY A 282 9.58 -12.72 2.46
CA GLY A 282 9.46 -11.65 3.44
C GLY A 282 10.80 -11.22 4.06
N ALA A 283 11.92 -11.89 3.78
CA ALA A 283 13.23 -11.58 4.38
C ALA A 283 13.61 -10.08 4.27
N THR A 284 13.39 -9.47 3.09
CA THR A 284 13.62 -8.04 2.88
C THR A 284 12.74 -7.17 3.76
N LEU A 285 11.42 -7.42 3.77
CA LEU A 285 10.46 -6.66 4.57
C LEU A 285 10.69 -6.86 6.07
N PHE A 286 11.07 -8.06 6.50
CA PHE A 286 11.36 -8.37 7.89
C PHE A 286 12.55 -7.56 8.38
N ALA A 287 13.65 -7.58 7.64
CA ALA A 287 14.83 -6.82 8.02
C ALA A 287 14.62 -5.30 7.91
N ALA A 288 13.82 -4.83 6.94
CA ALA A 288 13.44 -3.42 6.84
C ALA A 288 12.56 -3.00 8.03
N THR A 289 11.64 -3.87 8.45
CA THR A 289 10.77 -3.66 9.61
C THR A 289 11.58 -3.54 10.90
N ASP A 290 12.50 -4.48 11.14
CA ASP A 290 13.38 -4.42 12.32
C ASP A 290 14.17 -3.09 12.35
N ALA A 291 14.69 -2.66 11.19
CA ALA A 291 15.44 -1.42 11.09
C ALA A 291 14.59 -0.16 11.37
N VAL A 292 13.35 -0.07 10.85
CA VAL A 292 12.48 1.08 11.16
C VAL A 292 11.99 1.08 12.61
N ARG A 293 11.80 -0.11 13.22
CA ARG A 293 11.50 -0.21 14.65
C ARG A 293 12.65 0.30 15.51
N VAL A 294 13.91 -0.03 15.15
CA VAL A 294 15.11 0.56 15.79
C VAL A 294 15.15 2.08 15.63
N ALA A 295 14.64 2.62 14.52
CA ALA A 295 14.49 4.06 14.31
C ALA A 295 13.32 4.71 15.09
N GLY A 296 12.55 3.93 15.84
CA GLY A 296 11.45 4.41 16.70
C GLY A 296 10.03 4.21 16.16
N ALA A 297 9.84 3.50 15.03
CA ALA A 297 8.50 3.21 14.52
C ALA A 297 7.74 2.25 15.46
N ALA A 298 6.57 2.68 15.95
CA ALA A 298 5.71 1.87 16.81
C ALA A 298 4.82 0.93 15.99
N THR A 299 4.26 1.44 14.88
CA THR A 299 3.44 0.67 13.94
C THR A 299 4.12 0.64 12.57
N VAL A 300 4.32 -0.57 12.05
CA VAL A 300 4.95 -0.83 10.76
C VAL A 300 4.00 -1.67 9.92
N ARG A 301 3.57 -1.11 8.80
CA ARG A 301 2.75 -1.81 7.81
C ARG A 301 3.53 -1.95 6.52
N CYS A 302 3.21 -2.95 5.70
CA CYS A 302 3.91 -3.22 4.45
C CYS A 302 2.95 -3.23 3.28
N LEU A 303 3.31 -2.55 2.19
CA LEU A 303 2.53 -2.53 0.96
C LEU A 303 3.43 -2.91 -0.22
N THR A 304 3.06 -3.98 -0.93
CA THR A 304 3.82 -4.42 -2.11
C THR A 304 2.98 -4.49 -3.37
N PHE A 305 3.63 -4.42 -4.53
CA PHE A 305 2.91 -4.57 -5.80
C PHE A 305 2.45 -6.02 -5.97
N ALA A 306 3.38 -6.97 -5.85
CA ALA A 306 3.09 -8.37 -6.08
C ALA A 306 3.59 -9.29 -4.95
N ARG A 307 2.95 -10.44 -4.77
CA ARG A 307 3.35 -11.44 -3.79
C ARG A 307 3.43 -12.84 -4.39
N VAL A 308 4.52 -13.54 -4.11
CA VAL A 308 4.62 -14.99 -4.33
C VAL A 308 3.81 -15.71 -3.26
N TRP A 309 2.98 -16.66 -3.68
CA TRP A 309 2.15 -17.49 -2.81
C TRP A 309 1.94 -18.86 -3.45
#